data_AF-A0A836QKG8-F1
#
_entry.id   AF-A0A836QKG8-F1
#
_cell.length_a   1.000
_cell.length_b   1.000
_cell.length_c   1.000
_cell.angle_alpha   90.00
_cell.angle_beta   90.00
_cell.angle_gamma   90.00
#
_symmetry.space_group_name_H-M   'P 1'
#
loop_
_entity.id
_entity.type
_entity.pdbx_description
1 polymer ?
#
loop_
_entity_poly.entity_id
_entity_poly.type
_entity_poly.pdbx_seq_one_letter_code
_entity_poly.pdbx_strand_id
1 'polypeptide(L)'
;MEHRASIADKSQQEALITRLQQVPLLSKCSASYLQLMPKAAKPRPLGTDDVLYQQGDPPVGVYVLLEGTLVARRDGEETCRIEPVASVGDISRL
;
A
#
# COMPACT_ATOMS: atom_id res chain seq x y z
N MET A 1 -2.46 33.73 2.68
CA MET A 1 -1.54 32.65 2.25
C MET A 1 -2.16 31.24 2.41
N GLU A 2 -3.42 31.10 2.81
CA GLU A 2 -4.03 29.80 3.19
C GLU A 2 -4.62 28.96 2.04
N HIS A 3 -4.85 29.54 0.86
CA HIS A 3 -5.55 28.84 -0.23
C HIS A 3 -4.71 27.79 -0.98
N ARG A 4 -3.37 27.85 -0.89
CA ARG A 4 -2.46 27.00 -1.68
C ARG A 4 -2.27 25.61 -1.08
N ALA A 5 -2.30 25.49 0.25
CA ALA A 5 -2.16 24.21 0.95
C ALA A 5 -3.36 23.29 0.68
N SER A 6 -4.58 23.84 0.69
CA SER A 6 -5.80 23.06 0.46
C SER A 6 -5.89 22.44 -0.94
N ILE A 7 -5.39 23.14 -1.97
CA ILE A 7 -5.38 22.62 -3.34
C ILE A 7 -4.34 21.49 -3.48
N ALA A 8 -3.17 21.65 -2.85
CA ALA A 8 -2.12 20.65 -2.85
C ALA A 8 -2.60 19.36 -2.16
N ASP A 9 -3.17 19.45 -0.96
CA ASP A 9 -3.70 18.30 -0.23
C ASP A 9 -4.80 17.56 -1.02
N LYS A 10 -5.70 18.32 -1.65
CA LYS A 10 -6.76 17.74 -2.48
C LYS A 10 -6.20 17.00 -3.69
N SER A 11 -5.20 17.58 -4.37
CA SER A 11 -4.54 16.94 -5.52
C SER A 11 -3.76 15.67 -5.14
N GLN A 12 -3.09 15.67 -3.97
CA GLN A 12 -2.40 14.49 -3.43
C GLN A 12 -3.38 13.39 -3.06
N GLN A 13 -4.53 13.77 -2.48
CA GLN A 13 -5.59 12.83 -2.16
C GLN A 13 -6.18 12.19 -3.42
N GLU A 14 -6.48 12.98 -4.46
CA GLU A 14 -6.98 12.46 -5.74
C GLU A 14 -5.97 11.49 -6.38
N ALA A 15 -4.68 11.84 -6.39
CA ALA A 15 -3.61 10.98 -6.90
C ALA A 15 -3.51 9.65 -6.13
N LEU A 16 -3.63 9.68 -4.80
CA LEU A 16 -3.66 8.47 -3.97
C LEU A 16 -4.86 7.58 -4.32
N ILE A 17 -6.05 8.14 -4.48
CA ILE A 17 -7.24 7.38 -4.87
C ILE A 17 -7.05 6.71 -6.23
N THR A 18 -6.50 7.43 -7.20
CA THR A 18 -6.17 6.86 -8.52
C THR A 18 -5.17 5.71 -8.40
N ARG A 19 -4.13 5.82 -7.56
CA ARG A 19 -3.19 4.71 -7.31
C ARG A 19 -3.89 3.52 -6.64
N LEU A 20 -4.76 3.74 -5.66
CA LEU A 20 -5.49 2.66 -4.99
C LEU A 20 -6.43 1.92 -5.94
N GLN A 21 -7.04 2.60 -6.93
CA GLN A 21 -7.84 1.96 -7.97
C GLN A 21 -7.04 1.01 -8.87
N GLN A 22 -5.73 1.24 -9.01
CA GLN A 22 -4.84 0.39 -9.81
C GLN A 22 -4.43 -0.89 -9.09
N VAL A 23 -4.62 -0.96 -7.76
CA VAL A 23 -4.34 -2.16 -6.98
C VAL A 23 -5.37 -3.25 -7.35
N PRO A 24 -4.95 -4.43 -7.84
CA PRO A 24 -5.88 -5.46 -8.30
C PRO A 24 -6.94 -5.84 -7.24
N LEU A 25 -6.52 -5.97 -5.98
CA LEU A 25 -7.39 -6.26 -4.84
C LEU A 25 -8.51 -5.21 -4.62
N LEU A 26 -8.23 -3.96 -4.96
CA LEU A 26 -9.11 -2.81 -4.74
C LEU A 26 -9.81 -2.33 -6.02
N SER A 27 -9.48 -2.92 -7.18
CA SER A 27 -9.95 -2.49 -8.50
C SER A 27 -11.48 -2.46 -8.67
N LYS A 28 -12.21 -3.24 -7.87
CA LYS A 28 -13.68 -3.30 -7.88
C LYS A 28 -14.34 -2.41 -6.81
N CYS A 29 -13.56 -1.75 -5.96
CA CYS A 29 -14.09 -0.84 -4.96
C CYS A 29 -14.58 0.45 -5.63
N SER A 30 -15.73 0.97 -5.17
CA SER A 30 -16.22 2.26 -5.64
C SER A 30 -15.29 3.39 -5.19
N ALA A 31 -15.24 4.48 -5.97
CA ALA A 31 -14.45 5.66 -5.62
C ALA A 31 -14.78 6.19 -4.23
N SER A 32 -16.06 6.20 -3.84
CA SER A 32 -16.51 6.63 -2.51
C SER A 32 -15.95 5.76 -1.38
N TYR A 33 -15.81 4.44 -1.61
CA TYR A 33 -15.21 3.54 -0.62
C TYR A 33 -13.70 3.74 -0.53
N LEU A 34 -13.03 3.90 -1.68
CA LEU A 34 -11.60 4.18 -1.73
C LEU A 34 -11.25 5.51 -1.03
N GLN A 35 -12.13 6.51 -1.08
CA GLN A 35 -11.95 7.77 -0.35
C GLN A 35 -11.92 7.62 1.17
N LEU A 36 -12.48 6.52 1.70
CA LEU A 36 -12.46 6.22 3.13
C LEU A 36 -11.17 5.47 3.53
N MET A 37 -10.54 4.74 2.62
CA MET A 37 -9.38 3.91 2.96
C MET A 37 -8.18 4.71 3.48
N PRO A 38 -7.75 5.84 2.89
CA PRO A 38 -6.67 6.66 3.43
C PRO A 38 -6.94 7.17 4.85
N LYS A 39 -8.22 7.30 5.26
CA LYS A 39 -8.60 7.74 6.60
C LYS A 39 -8.51 6.62 7.63
N ALA A 40 -8.65 5.36 7.20
CA ALA A 40 -8.54 4.18 8.05
C ALA A 40 -7.13 3.57 8.04
N ALA A 41 -6.37 3.78 6.96
CA ALA A 41 -5.01 3.33 6.82
C ALA A 41 -4.03 4.20 7.61
N LYS A 42 -2.92 3.60 8.03
CA LYS A 42 -1.80 4.32 8.67
C LYS A 42 -0.59 4.26 7.74
N PRO A 43 0.00 5.42 7.36
CA PRO A 43 1.27 5.45 6.65
C PRO A 43 2.33 4.69 7.44
N ARG A 44 3.12 3.87 6.75
CA ARG A 44 4.24 3.12 7.34
C ARG A 44 5.49 3.33 6.48
N PRO A 45 6.32 4.34 6.79
CA PRO A 45 7.59 4.50 6.09
C PRO A 45 8.52 3.34 6.46
N LEU A 46 9.29 2.89 5.48
CA LEU A 46 10.34 1.88 5.62
C LEU A 46 11.61 2.42 4.98
N GLY A 47 12.75 2.22 5.63
CA GLY A 47 14.06 2.43 5.07
C GLY A 47 14.55 1.23 4.25
N THR A 48 15.73 1.38 3.65
CA THR A 48 16.46 0.24 3.08
C THR A 48 16.77 -0.76 4.18
N ASP A 49 16.64 -2.05 3.86
CA ASP A 49 16.85 -3.18 4.77
C ASP A 49 15.84 -3.32 5.93
N ASP A 50 14.86 -2.42 6.04
CA ASP A 50 13.74 -2.62 6.97
C ASP A 50 12.87 -3.80 6.53
N VAL A 51 12.44 -4.60 7.51
CA VAL A 51 11.56 -5.74 7.30
C VAL A 51 10.13 -5.37 7.68
N LEU A 52 9.20 -5.49 6.71
CA LEU A 52 7.78 -5.22 6.94
C LEU A 52 7.15 -6.27 7.87
N TYR A 53 7.36 -7.56 7.58
CA TYR A 53 7.03 -8.72 8.41
C TYR A 53 7.90 -9.92 8.02
N GLN A 54 8.03 -10.91 8.91
CA GLN A 54 8.78 -12.14 8.66
C GLN A 54 7.85 -13.33 8.37
N GLN A 55 8.38 -14.34 7.69
CA GLN A 55 7.67 -15.60 7.45
C GLN A 55 7.33 -16.26 8.79
N GLY A 56 6.06 -16.62 8.96
CA GLY A 56 5.54 -17.22 10.19
C GLY A 56 5.00 -16.22 11.20
N ASP A 57 5.20 -14.92 11.00
CA ASP A 57 4.55 -13.89 11.82
C ASP A 57 3.03 -13.96 11.65
N PRO A 58 2.25 -13.79 12.74
CA PRO A 58 0.81 -13.63 12.64
C PRO A 58 0.45 -12.45 11.70
N PRO A 59 -0.55 -12.60 10.81
CA PRO A 59 -0.94 -11.53 9.92
C PRO A 59 -1.50 -10.34 10.71
N VAL A 60 -0.89 -9.18 10.55
CA VAL A 60 -1.29 -7.93 11.23
C VAL A 60 -2.15 -7.02 10.36
N GLY A 61 -2.25 -7.30 9.06
CA GLY A 61 -3.08 -6.54 8.12
C GLY A 61 -2.61 -6.65 6.67
N VAL A 62 -3.24 -5.87 5.81
CA VAL A 62 -2.92 -5.76 4.37
C VAL A 62 -2.15 -4.46 4.13
N TYR A 63 -1.11 -4.54 3.31
CA TYR A 63 -0.28 -3.39 2.93
C TYR A 63 -0.38 -3.13 1.43
N VAL A 64 -0.41 -1.86 1.06
CA VAL A 64 -0.30 -1.40 -0.33
C VAL A 64 1.01 -0.64 -0.46
N LEU A 65 1.87 -1.08 -1.39
CA LEU A 65 3.12 -0.39 -1.65
C LEU A 65 2.84 0.84 -2.52
N LEU A 66 3.09 2.03 -1.97
CA LEU A 66 2.84 3.29 -2.68
C LEU A 66 4.06 3.74 -3.49
N GLU A 67 5.27 3.52 -2.97
CA GLU A 67 6.55 3.96 -3.55
C GLU A 67 7.68 3.02 -3.11
N GLY A 68 8.72 2.89 -3.94
CA GLY A 68 9.85 1.98 -3.73
C GLY A 68 9.57 0.55 -4.21
N THR A 69 10.38 -0.40 -3.75
CA THR A 69 10.28 -1.81 -4.13
C THR A 69 10.43 -2.66 -2.86
N LEU A 70 9.58 -3.68 -2.71
CA LEU A 70 9.72 -4.69 -1.65
C LEU A 70 10.17 -6.02 -2.25
N VAL A 71 11.01 -6.74 -1.52
CA VAL A 71 11.46 -8.08 -1.88
C VAL A 71 10.79 -9.08 -0.94
N ALA A 72 10.00 -9.99 -1.50
CA ALA A 72 9.47 -11.12 -0.74
C ALA A 72 10.48 -12.27 -0.76
N ARG A 73 10.76 -12.82 0.42
CA ARG A 73 11.62 -13.99 0.59
C ARG A 73 10.88 -15.11 1.30
N ARG A 74 11.18 -16.34 0.92
CA ARG A 74 10.73 -17.56 1.62
C ARG A 74 11.94 -18.43 1.88
N ASP A 75 12.11 -18.85 3.13
CA ASP A 75 13.23 -19.68 3.58
C ASP A 75 14.61 -19.09 3.17
N GLY A 76 14.71 -17.75 3.14
CA GLY A 76 15.92 -17.01 2.77
C GLY A 76 16.08 -16.72 1.28
N GLU A 77 15.30 -17.34 0.40
CA GLU A 77 15.36 -17.16 -1.04
C GLU A 77 14.36 -16.09 -1.52
N GLU A 78 14.79 -15.23 -2.45
CA GLU A 78 13.91 -14.24 -3.09
C GLU A 78 12.90 -14.94 -4.00
N THR A 79 11.61 -14.78 -3.68
CA THR A 79 10.51 -15.40 -4.44
C THR A 79 9.90 -14.43 -5.45
N CYS A 80 9.80 -13.15 -5.10
CA CYS A 80 9.32 -12.11 -6.00
C CYS A 80 9.69 -10.72 -5.52
N ARG A 81 9.55 -9.75 -6.45
CA ARG A 81 9.58 -8.33 -6.16
C ARG A 81 8.18 -7.77 -6.27
N ILE A 82 7.82 -6.92 -5.33
CA ILE A 82 6.57 -6.20 -5.27
C ILE A 82 6.89 -4.75 -5.63
N GLU A 83 6.33 -4.31 -6.76
CA GLU A 83 6.41 -2.94 -7.24
C GLU A 83 5.23 -2.11 -6.70
N PRO A 84 5.28 -0.76 -6.81
CA PRO A 84 4.16 0.09 -6.43
C PRO A 84 2.86 -0.34 -7.11
N VAL A 85 1.72 -0.04 -6.47
CA VAL A 85 0.36 -0.44 -6.87
C VAL A 85 0.08 -1.95 -6.82
N ALA A 86 1.00 -2.76 -6.28
CA ALA A 86 0.71 -4.11 -5.82
C ALA A 86 0.34 -4.13 -4.32
N SER A 87 -0.40 -5.16 -3.91
CA SER A 87 -0.78 -5.42 -2.52
C SER A 87 -0.02 -6.63 -1.95
N VAL A 88 0.35 -6.56 -0.68
CA VAL A 88 1.07 -7.60 0.06
C VAL A 88 0.28 -7.96 1.31
N GLY A 89 0.29 -9.25 1.69
CA GLY A 89 -0.44 -9.77 2.85
C GLY A 89 -1.85 -10.32 2.54
N ASP A 90 -2.27 -10.28 1.27
CA ASP A 90 -3.58 -10.78 0.84
C ASP A 90 -3.64 -12.31 0.59
N ILE A 91 -2.50 -13.01 0.71
CA ILE A 91 -2.43 -14.46 0.49
C ILE A 91 -2.22 -15.17 1.83
N SER A 92 -3.23 -15.07 2.69
CA SER A 92 -3.43 -16.07 3.74
C SER A 92 -4.25 -17.21 3.11
N ARG A 93 -3.56 -18.24 2.59
CA ARG A 93 -4.08 -19.55 2.13
C ARG A 93 -4.27 -19.72 0.61
N LEU A 94 -3.32 -20.43 -0.01
CA LEU A 94 -3.59 -21.59 -0.86
C LEU A 94 -2.73 -22.75 -0.34
#